data_AF-A0A0K6FVX0-F1
#
_entry.id   AF-A0A0K6FVX0-F1
#
_cell.length_a   1.000
_cell.length_b   1.000
_cell.length_c   1.000
_cell.angle_alpha   90.00
_cell.angle_beta   90.00
_cell.angle_gamma   90.00
#
_symmetry.space_group_name_H-M   'P 1'
#
loop_
_entity.id
_entity.type
_entity.pdbx_description
1 polymer ?
#
loop_
_entity_poly.entity_id
_entity_poly.type
_entity_poly.pdbx_seq_one_letter_code
_entity_poly.pdbx_strand_id
1 'polypeptide(L)'
;MALFDTLRLASFATVLAFSLIVLGISGYWVSQLQGVATSFATSSSFSLAVSVITWAFMFPILLVSALRRGSFLSWVAIELGICGFLWVLWLASASYTTSMSAGITLNCDLALTTEAESVCRQYQAIQAFSWLNWLILFAYIVIAVIFAVKAMNKGQSVWTMEITDLAAAASGSATDGSTIAASNYTGKAPEPNHYQQPQYNQPVQQYHPQGAQV
;
A
#
# COMPACT_ATOMS: atom_id res chain seq x y z
N MET A 1 -13.77 3.97 -11.30
CA MET A 1 -12.80 2.85 -11.29
C MET A 1 -11.43 3.28 -11.80
N ALA A 2 -11.31 3.81 -13.03
CA ALA A 2 -10.00 4.16 -13.61
C ALA A 2 -9.14 5.17 -12.81
N LEU A 3 -9.74 6.11 -12.08
CA LEU A 3 -9.00 7.22 -11.45
C LEU A 3 -8.09 6.77 -10.31
N PHE A 4 -8.55 5.82 -9.48
CA PHE A 4 -7.76 5.33 -8.34
C PHE A 4 -6.61 4.43 -8.80
N ASP A 5 -6.87 3.55 -9.78
CA ASP A 5 -5.84 2.71 -10.38
C ASP A 5 -4.77 3.54 -11.11
N THR A 6 -5.21 4.59 -11.81
CA THR A 6 -4.29 5.54 -12.45
C THR A 6 -3.46 6.27 -11.41
N LEU A 7 -4.06 6.71 -10.30
CA LEU A 7 -3.35 7.40 -9.23
C LEU A 7 -2.31 6.48 -8.56
N ARG A 8 -2.68 5.24 -8.25
CA ARG A 8 -1.77 4.22 -7.70
C ARG A 8 -0.61 3.94 -8.64
N LEU A 9 -0.90 3.68 -9.93
CA LEU A 9 0.12 3.43 -10.93
C LEU A 9 1.04 4.65 -11.11
N ALA A 10 0.48 5.85 -11.18
CA ALA A 10 1.24 7.08 -11.31
C ALA A 10 2.13 7.34 -10.09
N SER A 11 1.62 7.15 -8.86
CA SER A 11 2.43 7.31 -7.65
C SER A 11 3.57 6.30 -7.58
N PHE A 12 3.30 5.03 -7.87
CA PHE A 12 4.33 3.98 -7.80
C PHE A 12 5.37 4.11 -8.90
N ALA A 13 4.95 4.46 -10.12
CA ALA A 13 5.86 4.73 -11.23
C ALA A 13 6.75 5.94 -10.93
N THR A 14 6.19 7.02 -10.38
CA THR A 14 6.95 8.22 -10.03
C THR A 14 7.96 7.94 -8.92
N VAL A 15 7.55 7.22 -7.87
CA VAL A 15 8.44 6.82 -6.77
C VAL A 15 9.56 5.91 -7.27
N LEU A 16 9.28 4.97 -8.18
CA LEU A 16 10.31 4.12 -8.79
C LEU A 16 11.28 4.92 -9.67
N ALA A 17 10.79 5.87 -10.45
CA ALA A 17 11.63 6.73 -11.28
C ALA A 17 12.58 7.59 -10.43
N PHE A 18 12.06 8.24 -9.38
CA PHE A 18 12.88 9.03 -8.46
C PHE A 18 13.84 8.15 -7.64
N SER A 19 13.40 6.96 -7.22
CA SER A 19 14.26 5.97 -6.57
C SER A 19 15.42 5.53 -7.48
N LEU A 20 15.20 5.35 -8.78
CA LEU A 20 16.26 5.00 -9.73
C LEU A 20 17.30 6.14 -9.87
N ILE A 21 16.86 7.40 -9.85
CA ILE A 21 17.77 8.55 -9.85
C ILE A 21 18.64 8.55 -8.59
N VAL A 22 18.02 8.40 -7.42
CA VAL A 22 18.75 8.36 -6.13
C VAL A 22 19.70 7.16 -6.07
N LEU A 23 19.29 6.00 -6.59
CA LEU A 23 20.13 4.81 -6.71
C LEU A 23 21.39 5.08 -7.54
N GLY A 24 21.23 5.71 -8.71
CA GLY A 24 22.35 6.01 -9.61
C GLY A 24 23.37 6.96 -9.00
N ILE A 25 22.89 8.07 -8.41
CA ILE A 25 23.78 9.05 -7.77
C ILE A 25 24.43 8.42 -6.53
N SER A 26 23.67 7.75 -5.67
CA SER A 26 24.22 7.13 -4.45
C SER A 26 25.21 6.00 -4.76
N GLY A 27 24.96 5.20 -5.81
CA GLY A 27 25.87 4.14 -6.26
C GLY A 27 27.21 4.66 -6.74
N TYR A 28 27.21 5.78 -7.47
CA TYR A 28 28.45 6.47 -7.88
C TYR A 28 29.26 6.95 -6.67
N TRP A 29 28.60 7.52 -5.66
CA TRP A 29 29.29 8.00 -4.46
C TRP A 29 29.83 6.87 -3.58
N VAL A 30 29.08 5.78 -3.45
CA VAL A 30 29.53 4.62 -2.68
C VAL A 30 30.76 4.00 -3.33
N SER A 31 30.87 3.94 -4.66
CA SER A 31 32.06 3.40 -5.34
C SER A 31 33.28 4.32 -5.23
N GLN A 32 33.09 5.64 -5.31
CA GLN A 32 34.19 6.62 -5.16
C GLN A 32 34.72 6.71 -3.72
N LEU A 33 33.86 6.50 -2.73
CA LEU A 33 34.21 6.61 -1.31
C LEU A 33 34.59 5.25 -0.68
N GLN A 34 34.78 4.20 -1.48
CA GLN A 34 35.27 2.90 -1.00
C GLN A 34 36.64 3.06 -0.32
N GLY A 35 36.65 2.99 1.02
CA GLY A 35 37.86 3.08 1.84
C GLY A 35 37.98 4.35 2.70
N VAL A 36 37.07 5.32 2.58
CA VAL A 36 37.10 6.54 3.42
C VAL A 36 35.80 6.66 4.21
N ALA A 37 35.87 6.47 5.54
CA ALA A 37 34.73 6.61 6.44
C ALA A 37 34.39 8.09 6.68
N THR A 38 33.61 8.68 5.76
CA THR A 38 33.04 10.02 5.92
C THR A 38 31.54 9.93 6.18
N SER A 39 30.97 10.92 6.88
CA SER A 39 29.51 11.02 7.08
C SER A 39 28.74 11.03 5.75
N PHE A 40 29.36 11.58 4.70
CA PHE A 40 28.87 11.56 3.32
C PHE A 40 28.67 10.13 2.82
N ALA A 41 29.67 9.27 2.98
CA ALA A 41 29.60 7.86 2.56
C ALA A 41 28.47 7.09 3.27
N THR A 42 28.24 7.35 4.56
CA THR A 42 27.15 6.71 5.33
C THR A 42 25.78 7.14 4.80
N SER A 43 25.61 8.42 4.46
CA SER A 43 24.35 8.96 3.95
C SER A 43 24.00 8.45 2.55
N SER A 44 24.99 8.33 1.68
CA SER A 44 24.83 7.74 0.35
C SER A 44 24.52 6.25 0.44
N SER A 45 25.19 5.52 1.33
CA SER A 45 24.94 4.09 1.55
C SER A 45 23.53 3.82 2.06
N PHE A 46 23.03 4.67 2.97
CA PHE A 46 21.66 4.57 3.46
C PHE A 46 20.64 4.84 2.34
N SER A 47 20.82 5.92 1.57
CA SER A 47 19.92 6.28 0.46
C SER A 47 19.94 5.23 -0.67
N LEU A 48 21.10 4.61 -0.92
CA LEU A 48 21.23 3.46 -1.80
C LEU A 48 20.41 2.28 -1.30
N ALA A 49 20.56 1.91 -0.02
CA ALA A 49 19.80 0.81 0.58
C ALA A 49 18.29 1.05 0.48
N VAL A 50 17.82 2.26 0.82
CA VAL A 50 16.40 2.64 0.70
C VAL A 50 15.90 2.54 -0.74
N SER A 51 16.71 2.93 -1.72
CA SER A 51 16.35 2.85 -3.14
C SER A 51 16.23 1.39 -3.62
N VAL A 52 17.17 0.52 -3.23
CA VAL A 52 17.12 -0.92 -3.52
C VAL A 52 15.92 -1.58 -2.87
N ILE A 53 15.64 -1.27 -1.60
CA ILE A 53 14.48 -1.77 -0.85
C ILE A 53 13.19 -1.31 -1.54
N THR A 54 13.12 -0.06 -1.98
CA THR A 54 11.97 0.47 -2.72
C THR A 54 11.72 -0.34 -3.99
N TRP A 55 12.76 -0.63 -4.77
CA TRP A 55 12.66 -1.49 -5.95
C TRP A 55 12.22 -2.92 -5.58
N ALA A 56 12.82 -3.51 -4.55
CA ALA A 56 12.53 -4.87 -4.11
C ALA A 56 11.08 -5.05 -3.65
N PHE A 57 10.44 -4.03 -3.07
CA PHE A 57 9.04 -4.11 -2.64
C PHE A 57 8.04 -3.62 -3.70
N MET A 58 8.31 -2.49 -4.36
CA MET A 58 7.37 -1.93 -5.35
C MET A 58 7.32 -2.74 -6.65
N PHE A 59 8.45 -3.30 -7.10
CA PHE A 59 8.49 -4.06 -8.36
C PHE A 59 7.61 -5.31 -8.31
N PRO A 60 7.67 -6.18 -7.28
CA PRO A 60 6.75 -7.31 -7.16
C PRO A 60 5.28 -6.90 -7.06
N ILE A 61 4.96 -5.81 -6.34
CA ILE A 61 3.57 -5.32 -6.22
C ILE A 61 3.02 -4.94 -7.60
N LEU A 62 3.79 -4.20 -8.41
CA LEU A 62 3.39 -3.82 -9.76
C LEU A 62 3.32 -5.03 -10.69
N LEU A 63 4.30 -5.93 -10.64
CA LEU A 63 4.35 -7.13 -11.48
C LEU A 63 3.15 -8.05 -11.21
N VAL A 64 2.85 -8.29 -9.93
CA VAL A 64 1.71 -9.12 -9.52
C VAL A 64 0.40 -8.45 -9.88
N SER A 65 0.28 -7.13 -9.68
CA SER A 65 -0.91 -6.37 -10.10
C SER A 65 -1.13 -6.42 -11.62
N ALA A 66 -0.07 -6.57 -12.42
CA ALA A 66 -0.16 -6.71 -13.87
C ALA A 66 -0.48 -8.15 -14.32
N LEU A 67 0.05 -9.16 -13.62
CA LEU A 67 -0.08 -10.58 -14.00
C LEU A 67 -1.34 -11.26 -13.48
N ARG A 68 -1.85 -10.89 -12.29
CA ARG A 68 -3.00 -11.58 -11.69
C ARG A 68 -3.80 -10.66 -10.75
N ARG A 69 -5.08 -10.45 -11.05
CA ARG A 69 -6.07 -9.91 -10.10
C ARG A 69 -6.42 -10.98 -9.06
N GLY A 70 -6.59 -10.60 -7.78
CA GLY A 70 -6.90 -11.53 -6.68
C GLY A 70 -5.72 -12.00 -5.83
N SER A 71 -4.57 -11.31 -5.86
CA SER A 71 -3.38 -11.74 -5.11
C SER A 71 -3.32 -11.13 -3.72
N PHE A 72 -2.86 -11.89 -2.73
CA PHE A 72 -2.64 -11.44 -1.34
C PHE A 72 -1.80 -10.15 -1.25
N LEU A 73 -0.89 -9.91 -2.21
CA LEU A 73 -0.09 -8.68 -2.26
C LEU A 73 -0.87 -7.41 -2.62
N SER A 74 -2.12 -7.54 -3.09
CA SER A 74 -3.04 -6.43 -3.40
C SER A 74 -3.95 -6.06 -2.23
N TRP A 75 -3.82 -6.75 -1.08
CA TRP A 75 -4.62 -6.43 0.11
C TRP A 75 -4.25 -5.07 0.65
N VAL A 76 -5.28 -4.26 0.95
CA VAL A 76 -5.15 -2.90 1.49
C VAL A 76 -4.21 -2.87 2.70
N ALA A 77 -4.30 -3.84 3.62
CA ALA A 77 -3.45 -3.90 4.80
C ALA A 77 -1.96 -4.07 4.46
N ILE A 78 -1.63 -4.96 3.52
CA ILE A 78 -0.25 -5.26 3.14
C ILE A 78 0.34 -4.10 2.34
N GLU A 79 -0.44 -3.57 1.39
CA GLU A 79 0.00 -2.45 0.57
C GLU A 79 0.22 -1.18 1.39
N LEU A 80 -0.70 -0.85 2.32
CA LEU A 80 -0.50 0.25 3.27
C LEU A 80 0.67 0.00 4.22
N GLY A 81 0.88 -1.25 4.67
CA GLY A 81 2.01 -1.61 5.51
C GLY A 81 3.35 -1.37 4.82
N ILE A 82 3.48 -1.81 3.56
CA ILE A 82 4.69 -1.60 2.75
C ILE A 82 4.89 -0.12 2.42
N CYS A 83 3.82 0.58 2.02
CA CYS A 83 3.89 2.01 1.74
C CYS A 83 4.29 2.81 2.99
N GLY A 84 3.73 2.45 4.16
CA GLY A 84 4.08 3.07 5.45
C GLY A 84 5.53 2.81 5.83
N PHE A 85 6.03 1.59 5.63
CA PHE A 85 7.44 1.26 5.85
C PHE A 85 8.37 2.08 4.93
N LEU A 86 8.07 2.13 3.63
CA LEU A 86 8.83 2.93 2.67
C LEU A 86 8.76 4.43 2.98
N TRP A 87 7.61 4.93 3.44
CA TRP A 87 7.43 6.31 3.85
C TRP A 87 8.38 6.70 5.00
N VAL A 88 8.51 5.85 6.03
CA VAL A 88 9.46 6.08 7.14
C VAL A 88 10.91 6.05 6.63
N LEU A 89 11.25 5.11 5.75
CA LEU A 89 12.61 5.01 5.20
C LEU A 89 13.00 6.23 4.36
N TRP A 90 12.09 6.72 3.51
CA TRP A 90 12.31 7.93 2.73
C TRP A 90 12.39 9.18 3.60
N LEU A 91 11.59 9.27 4.68
CA LEU A 91 11.72 10.34 5.68
C LEU A 91 13.07 10.31 6.39
N ALA A 92 13.52 9.13 6.81
CA ALA A 92 14.82 8.95 7.45
C ALA A 92 15.96 9.34 6.49
N SER A 93 15.86 8.97 5.21
CA SER A 93 16.87 9.33 4.20
C SER A 93 16.89 10.84 3.98
N ALA A 94 15.73 11.46 3.74
CA ALA A 94 15.61 12.89 3.53
C ALA A 94 16.12 13.72 4.72
N SER A 95 15.74 13.33 5.95
CA SER A 95 16.17 14.00 7.18
C SER A 95 17.68 13.84 7.42
N TYR A 96 18.24 12.65 7.17
CA TYR A 96 19.67 12.43 7.32
C TYR A 96 20.48 13.26 6.32
N THR A 97 20.09 13.29 5.03
CA THR A 97 20.75 14.14 4.02
C THR A 97 20.61 15.62 4.37
N THR A 98 19.44 16.04 4.87
CA THR A 98 19.20 17.44 5.28
C THR A 98 20.02 17.84 6.51
N SER A 99 20.18 16.95 7.49
CA SER A 99 21.02 17.24 8.67
C SER A 99 22.48 17.45 8.31
N MET A 100 22.97 16.77 7.27
CA MET A 100 24.33 16.92 6.80
C MET A 100 24.54 18.24 6.02
N SER A 101 23.48 18.75 5.39
CA SER A 101 23.50 20.05 4.70
C SER A 101 23.14 21.25 5.60
N ALA A 102 22.54 21.04 6.78
CA ALA A 102 22.16 22.12 7.68
C ALA A 102 23.35 22.92 8.26
N GLY A 103 24.55 22.32 8.31
CA GLY A 103 25.77 22.97 8.79
C GLY A 103 26.61 23.68 7.71
N ILE A 104 26.33 23.39 6.44
CA ILE A 104 27.01 23.98 5.28
C ILE A 104 25.90 24.61 4.46
N THR A 105 25.69 25.93 4.58
CA THR A 105 24.78 26.64 3.67
C THR A 105 25.11 26.22 2.25
N LEU A 106 24.21 25.43 1.64
CA LEU A 106 24.27 24.89 0.27
C LEU A 106 24.16 26.02 -0.78
N ASN A 107 24.88 27.11 -0.57
CA ASN A 107 25.21 28.04 -1.65
C ASN A 107 26.27 27.34 -2.48
N CYS A 108 25.85 26.45 -3.39
CA CYS A 108 26.74 25.81 -4.35
C CYS A 108 27.47 26.85 -5.24
N ASP A 109 27.04 28.11 -5.20
CA ASP A 109 27.70 29.28 -5.80
C ASP A 109 28.99 29.72 -5.06
N LEU A 110 29.16 29.33 -3.79
CA LEU A 110 30.35 29.62 -2.98
C LEU A 110 31.34 28.45 -2.96
N ALA A 111 31.24 27.52 -3.91
CA ALA A 111 32.20 26.45 -4.08
C ALA A 111 33.43 27.00 -4.84
N LEU A 112 34.58 27.08 -4.17
CA LEU A 112 35.82 27.65 -4.75
C LEU A 112 36.40 26.84 -5.92
N THR A 113 35.85 25.67 -6.25
CA THR A 113 36.30 24.81 -7.36
C THR A 113 35.11 24.19 -8.10
N THR A 114 35.26 24.00 -9.42
CA THR A 114 34.23 23.42 -10.32
C THR A 114 33.80 22.01 -9.92
N GLU A 115 34.71 21.25 -9.30
CA GLU A 115 34.41 19.91 -8.80
C GLU A 115 33.47 19.95 -7.59
N ALA A 116 33.73 20.83 -6.62
CA ALA A 116 32.91 20.97 -5.42
C ALA A 116 31.47 21.44 -5.73
N GLU A 117 31.29 22.27 -6.76
CA GLU A 117 29.96 22.67 -7.24
C GLU A 117 29.15 21.46 -7.74
N SER A 118 29.79 20.59 -8.55
CA SER A 118 29.13 19.40 -9.10
C SER A 118 28.67 18.42 -8.01
N VAL A 119 29.46 18.27 -6.96
CA VAL A 119 29.14 17.43 -5.79
C VAL A 119 27.96 18.00 -5.01
N CYS A 120 27.98 19.31 -4.78
CA CYS A 120 26.92 20.04 -4.07
C CYS A 120 25.56 19.86 -4.77
N ARG A 121 25.53 20.05 -6.10
CA ARG A 121 24.31 19.86 -6.91
C ARG A 121 23.78 18.43 -6.89
N GLN A 122 24.67 17.43 -6.89
CA GLN A 122 24.27 16.01 -6.80
C GLN A 122 23.64 15.68 -5.43
N TYR A 123 24.19 16.20 -4.33
CA TYR A 123 23.63 16.01 -3.00
C TYR A 123 22.30 16.73 -2.82
N GLN A 124 22.17 17.94 -3.36
CA GLN A 124 20.91 18.67 -3.40
C GLN A 124 19.84 17.89 -4.16
N ALA A 125 20.21 17.23 -5.27
CA ALA A 125 19.31 16.36 -6.01
C ALA A 125 18.83 15.17 -5.15
N ILE A 126 19.74 14.45 -4.48
CA ILE A 126 19.36 13.35 -3.56
C ILE A 126 18.38 13.85 -2.50
N GLN A 127 18.69 14.98 -1.86
CA GLN A 127 17.82 15.56 -0.82
C GLN A 127 16.42 15.86 -1.38
N ALA A 128 16.33 16.52 -2.54
CA ALA A 128 15.07 16.89 -3.16
C ALA A 128 14.24 15.65 -3.56
N PHE A 129 14.85 14.67 -4.22
CA PHE A 129 14.15 13.44 -4.64
C PHE A 129 13.71 12.58 -3.44
N SER A 130 14.49 12.53 -2.36
CA SER A 130 14.08 11.83 -1.14
C SER A 130 12.86 12.48 -0.48
N TRP A 131 12.83 13.82 -0.41
CA TRP A 131 11.66 14.56 0.10
C TRP A 131 10.42 14.39 -0.80
N LEU A 132 10.61 14.38 -2.13
CA LEU A 132 9.50 14.14 -3.07
C LEU A 132 8.92 12.73 -2.92
N ASN A 133 9.76 11.70 -2.79
CA ASN A 133 9.31 10.34 -2.54
C ASN A 133 8.50 10.23 -1.25
N TRP A 134 8.99 10.86 -0.18
CA TRP A 134 8.27 10.93 1.09
C TRP A 134 6.89 11.59 0.92
N LEU A 135 6.81 12.74 0.24
CA LEU A 135 5.54 13.46 0.00
C LEU A 135 4.55 12.63 -0.82
N ILE A 136 5.01 11.97 -1.89
CA ILE A 136 4.15 11.16 -2.75
C ILE A 136 3.60 9.97 -1.97
N LEU A 137 4.44 9.26 -1.21
CA LEU A 137 4.00 8.15 -0.38
C LEU A 137 3.05 8.60 0.73
N PHE A 138 3.31 9.75 1.35
CA PHE A 138 2.43 10.31 2.37
C PHE A 138 1.05 10.63 1.79
N ALA A 139 1.00 11.34 0.66
CA ALA A 139 -0.25 11.67 -0.02
C ALA A 139 -1.03 10.40 -0.40
N TYR A 140 -0.33 9.37 -0.90
CA TYR A 140 -0.94 8.08 -1.21
C TYR A 140 -1.56 7.40 0.02
N ILE A 141 -0.80 7.30 1.12
CA ILE A 141 -1.27 6.71 2.39
C ILE A 141 -2.50 7.45 2.90
N VAL A 142 -2.48 8.79 2.93
CA VAL A 142 -3.61 9.60 3.40
C VAL A 142 -4.86 9.34 2.56
N ILE A 143 -4.73 9.34 1.24
CA ILE A 143 -5.84 9.06 0.33
C ILE A 143 -6.39 7.64 0.59
N ALA A 144 -5.52 6.63 0.64
CA ALA A 144 -5.91 5.24 0.89
C ALA A 144 -6.61 5.06 2.25
N VAL A 145 -6.13 5.72 3.31
CA VAL A 145 -6.77 5.70 4.63
C VAL A 145 -8.14 6.37 4.61
N ILE A 146 -8.31 7.51 3.91
CA ILE A 146 -9.62 8.16 3.76
C ILE A 146 -10.62 7.22 3.08
N PHE A 147 -10.20 6.54 2.01
CA PHE A 147 -11.03 5.55 1.33
C PHE A 147 -11.33 4.33 2.22
N ALA A 148 -10.34 3.89 3.00
CA ALA A 148 -10.50 2.82 3.99
C ALA A 148 -11.55 3.16 5.06
N VAL A 149 -11.46 4.32 5.67
CA VAL A 149 -12.44 4.78 6.68
C VAL A 149 -13.84 4.89 6.09
N LYS A 150 -13.97 5.43 4.87
CA LYS A 150 -15.28 5.52 4.19
C LYS A 150 -15.92 4.16 3.93
N ALA A 151 -15.14 3.15 3.57
CA ALA A 151 -15.65 1.79 3.36
C ALA A 151 -15.93 1.06 4.69
N MET A 152 -15.13 1.29 5.73
CA MET A 152 -15.37 0.75 7.08
C MET A 152 -16.68 1.28 7.68
N ASN A 153 -16.97 2.57 7.51
CA ASN A 153 -18.22 3.18 7.98
C ASN A 153 -19.48 2.57 7.32
N LYS A 154 -19.33 1.85 6.21
CA LYS A 154 -20.41 1.13 5.53
C LYS A 154 -20.50 -0.35 5.93
N GLY A 155 -19.69 -0.80 6.89
CA GLY A 155 -19.70 -2.17 7.40
C GLY A 155 -18.98 -3.20 6.52
N GLN A 156 -18.15 -2.77 5.56
CA GLN A 156 -17.38 -3.69 4.71
C GLN A 156 -16.01 -4.03 5.34
N SER A 157 -15.53 -5.26 5.13
CA SER A 157 -14.18 -5.66 5.61
C SER A 157 -13.09 -5.09 4.70
N VAL A 158 -12.55 -3.95 5.08
CA VAL A 158 -11.60 -3.18 4.25
C VAL A 158 -10.20 -3.80 4.18
N TRP A 159 -9.75 -4.46 5.24
CA TRP A 159 -8.36 -4.88 5.39
C TRP A 159 -7.93 -6.01 4.43
N THR A 160 -8.87 -6.89 4.08
CA THR A 160 -8.66 -8.03 3.17
C THR A 160 -9.18 -7.75 1.75
N MET A 161 -9.70 -6.54 1.51
CA MET A 161 -10.21 -6.13 0.20
C MET A 161 -9.04 -5.73 -0.70
N GLU A 162 -9.21 -5.88 -2.01
CA GLU A 162 -8.26 -5.30 -2.97
C GLU A 162 -8.39 -3.78 -2.99
N ILE A 163 -7.27 -3.09 -3.15
CA ILE A 163 -7.26 -1.62 -3.13
C ILE A 163 -8.04 -1.01 -4.31
N THR A 164 -8.17 -1.75 -5.42
CA THR A 164 -9.00 -1.43 -6.59
C THR A 164 -10.48 -1.38 -6.23
N ASP A 165 -10.93 -2.34 -5.42
CA ASP A 165 -12.33 -2.47 -5.03
C ASP A 165 -12.67 -1.50 -3.88
N LEU A 166 -11.67 -1.08 -3.11
CA LEU A 166 -11.83 -0.11 -2.03
C LEU A 166 -12.43 1.22 -2.52
N ALA A 167 -12.03 1.68 -3.69
CA ALA A 167 -12.58 2.90 -4.29
C ALA A 167 -14.05 2.74 -4.70
N ALA A 168 -14.45 1.55 -5.17
CA ALA A 168 -15.83 1.23 -5.50
C ALA A 168 -16.71 1.16 -4.23
N ALA A 169 -16.22 0.47 -3.20
CA ALA A 169 -16.84 0.40 -1.87
C ALA A 169 -17.10 1.79 -1.26
N ALA A 170 -16.09 2.66 -1.30
CA ALA A 170 -16.17 3.99 -0.72
C ALA A 170 -17.10 4.95 -1.49
N SER A 171 -17.19 4.83 -2.82
CA SER A 171 -18.01 5.73 -3.66
C SER A 171 -19.51 5.43 -3.60
N GLY A 172 -19.93 4.29 -3.04
CA GLY A 172 -21.36 4.02 -2.83
C GLY A 172 -22.14 3.76 -4.12
N SER A 173 -21.44 3.53 -5.22
CA SER A 173 -22.03 2.87 -6.39
C SER A 173 -22.30 1.43 -6.01
N ALA A 174 -23.45 1.19 -5.39
CA ALA A 174 -24.10 -0.12 -5.41
C ALA A 174 -24.26 -0.49 -6.88
N THR A 175 -23.25 -1.17 -7.41
CA THR A 175 -23.36 -1.84 -8.69
C THR A 175 -24.12 -3.11 -8.36
N ASP A 176 -25.33 -3.21 -8.89
CA ASP A 176 -26.21 -4.37 -8.79
C ASP A 176 -25.42 -5.69 -8.82
N GLY A 177 -25.49 -6.43 -7.72
CA GLY A 177 -25.74 -7.87 -7.68
C GLY A 177 -24.90 -8.85 -8.52
N SER A 178 -23.81 -8.46 -9.16
CA SER A 178 -23.08 -9.36 -10.06
C SER A 178 -21.57 -9.14 -9.95
N THR A 179 -20.88 -10.18 -9.48
CA THR A 179 -19.42 -10.34 -9.47
C THR A 179 -18.62 -9.60 -8.40
N ILE A 180 -19.04 -9.66 -7.13
CA ILE A 180 -18.02 -9.85 -6.09
C ILE A 180 -17.86 -11.36 -5.95
N ALA A 181 -16.82 -11.90 -6.61
CA ALA A 181 -16.32 -13.21 -6.28
C ALA A 181 -15.86 -13.14 -4.82
N ALA A 182 -16.77 -13.53 -3.92
CA ALA A 182 -16.49 -13.71 -2.52
C ALA A 182 -15.28 -14.64 -2.41
N SER A 183 -14.15 -14.06 -2.05
CA SER A 183 -13.00 -14.81 -1.59
C SER A 183 -13.49 -15.59 -0.37
N ASN A 184 -13.50 -16.92 -0.53
CA ASN A 184 -13.92 -17.93 0.43
C ASN A 184 -13.12 -17.85 1.74
N TYR A 185 -13.44 -16.87 2.59
CA TYR A 185 -13.18 -16.96 4.03
C TYR A 185 -14.48 -17.25 4.74
N THR A 186 -14.90 -18.51 4.61
CA THR A 186 -15.94 -19.14 5.43
C THR A 186 -15.41 -19.31 6.85
N GLY A 187 -15.26 -18.20 7.57
CA GLY A 187 -15.24 -18.21 9.02
C GLY A 187 -16.66 -18.56 9.48
N LYS A 188 -16.89 -19.83 9.80
CA LYS A 188 -18.08 -20.27 10.53
C LYS A 188 -18.18 -19.46 11.82
N ALA A 189 -19.06 -18.47 11.87
CA ALA A 189 -19.65 -18.06 13.13
C ALA A 189 -20.50 -19.24 13.64
N PRO A 190 -20.39 -19.65 14.90
CA PRO A 190 -21.31 -20.63 15.47
C PRO A 190 -22.69 -19.97 15.57
N GLU A 191 -23.60 -20.35 14.69
CA GLU A 191 -25.03 -20.14 14.88
C GLU A 191 -25.44 -20.78 16.21
N PRO A 192 -26.24 -20.09 17.06
CA PRO A 192 -26.86 -20.73 18.20
C PRO A 192 -27.85 -21.79 17.70
N ASN A 193 -27.55 -23.05 18.01
CA ASN A 193 -28.40 -24.21 17.75
C ASN A 193 -29.83 -23.97 18.27
N HIS A 194 -30.73 -23.59 17.36
CA HIS A 194 -32.15 -23.82 17.57
C HIS A 194 -32.41 -25.31 17.34
N TYR A 195 -32.64 -26.03 18.44
CA TYR A 195 -33.07 -27.41 18.42
C TYR A 195 -34.36 -27.54 17.58
N GLN A 196 -34.24 -28.11 16.38
CA GLN A 196 -35.39 -28.65 15.65
C GLN A 196 -35.92 -29.85 16.43
N GLN A 197 -37.11 -29.72 17.01
CA GLN A 197 -37.87 -30.85 17.52
C GLN A 197 -38.35 -31.72 16.35
N PRO A 198 -38.21 -33.06 16.42
CA PRO A 198 -38.75 -33.96 15.41
C PRO A 198 -40.28 -34.00 15.48
N GLN A 199 -40.90 -33.70 14.33
CA GLN A 199 -42.34 -33.70 14.10
C GLN A 199 -42.86 -35.14 14.07
N TYR A 200 -43.59 -35.57 15.10
CA TYR A 200 -44.20 -36.89 15.17
C TYR A 200 -45.46 -36.95 14.31
N ASN A 201 -45.48 -37.88 13.37
CA ASN A 201 -46.55 -38.12 12.42
C ASN A 201 -47.76 -38.76 13.15
N GLN A 202 -48.89 -38.07 13.25
CA GLN A 202 -50.13 -38.64 13.81
C GLN A 202 -51.02 -39.22 12.70
N PRO A 203 -51.51 -40.47 12.83
CA PRO A 203 -52.48 -41.03 11.89
C PRO A 203 -53.89 -40.49 12.13
N VAL A 204 -54.59 -40.22 11.03
CA VAL A 204 -55.94 -39.66 10.95
C VAL A 204 -56.97 -40.74 11.33
N GLN A 205 -57.78 -40.49 12.37
CA GLN A 205 -58.92 -41.34 12.73
C GLN A 205 -60.13 -41.01 11.84
N GLN A 206 -60.58 -42.01 11.09
CA GLN A 206 -61.71 -41.94 10.17
C GLN A 206 -62.99 -42.33 10.93
N TYR A 207 -63.84 -41.35 11.26
CA TYR A 207 -65.11 -41.56 11.96
C TYR A 207 -66.23 -41.93 10.97
N HIS A 208 -66.89 -43.07 11.20
CA HIS A 208 -68.00 -43.60 10.41
C HIS A 208 -69.27 -43.55 11.29
N PRO A 209 -70.37 -42.88 10.89
CA PRO A 209 -71.63 -43.00 11.60
C PRO A 209 -72.49 -44.11 10.97
N GLN A 210 -72.69 -45.20 11.72
CA GLN A 210 -73.80 -46.14 11.55
C GLN A 210 -75.06 -45.59 12.26
N GLY A 211 -76.22 -45.74 11.62
CA GLY A 211 -77.48 -45.09 12.00
C GLY A 211 -78.34 -45.77 13.09
N ALA A 212 -79.52 -45.18 13.31
CA ALA A 212 -80.69 -45.75 14.00
C ALA A 212 -81.92 -45.00 13.45
N GLN A 213 -82.85 -45.60 12.71
CA GLN A 213 -83.99 -46.43 13.16
C GLN A 213 -84.78 -45.82 14.32
N VAL A 214 -85.90 -45.14 13.99
CA VAL A 214 -87.24 -45.37 14.55
C VAL A 214 -88.28 -45.12 13.45
#